data_AF-A0A7S1VAL8-F1
#
_entry.id   AF-A0A7S1VAL8-F1
#
_cell.length_a   1.000
_cell.length_b   1.000
_cell.length_c   1.000
_cell.angle_alpha   90.00
_cell.angle_beta   90.00
_cell.angle_gamma   90.00
#
_symmetry.space_group_name_H-M   'P 1'
#
loop_
_entity.id
_entity.type
_entity.pdbx_description
1 polymer ?
#
loop_
_entity_poly.entity_id
_entity_poly.type
_entity_poly.pdbx_seq_one_letter_code
_entity_poly.pdbx_strand_id
1 'polypeptide(L)'
;IFIVGLIGFILFVTMILTMRTIREVNLSGAIKYMWVLFWTLPLEIMMAISLFDYHRVTEVWVRHWWSVSTLAWYRLQFCRSGTYNDECLLPIDGGGDFDTEDEWCLTFYNHTECSSIRNSAQKSMLRFSHGFYNLNAIWAVLLIFLLLLTINVLEGIITKPVVQSSRQTNIPTWLLLPTIGCLATGSVLLFSPGSVVSARGETESKWIAILYIVSGGCFLICASLGWFISTFSILNSRDKQNKKAAVFCFLAFGMVSVVFMATIFCSSIILSTNLVNFTWRITSRGTIACTIDTVESCSNCYGEKPLEPKCPEWSEDEVIRVMQTQLKQSATMSAIFLLYSFNAVRFGIILRRHISMYQIDYV
;
A
#
# COMPACT_ATOMS: atom_id res chain seq x y z
N ILE A 1 10.01 -4.37 -2.64
CA ILE A 1 11.34 -4.06 -3.22
C ILE A 1 11.22 -3.54 -4.65
N PHE A 2 10.62 -4.29 -5.59
CA PHE A 2 10.47 -3.84 -6.99
C PHE A 2 9.82 -2.46 -7.16
N ILE A 3 8.73 -2.17 -6.43
CA ILE A 3 8.05 -0.87 -6.52
C ILE A 3 8.94 0.27 -6.00
N VAL A 4 9.68 0.06 -4.90
CA VAL A 4 10.63 1.05 -4.36
C VAL A 4 11.75 1.32 -5.36
N GLY A 5 12.30 0.27 -5.99
CA GLY A 5 13.30 0.41 -7.05
C GLY A 5 12.76 1.17 -8.27
N LEU A 6 11.51 0.92 -8.66
CA LEU A 6 10.85 1.65 -9.75
C LEU A 6 10.65 3.13 -9.41
N ILE A 7 10.20 3.46 -8.20
CA ILE A 7 10.08 4.85 -7.74
C ILE A 7 11.45 5.52 -7.73
N GLY A 8 12.48 4.85 -7.22
CA GLY A 8 13.86 5.33 -7.25
C GLY A 8 14.36 5.62 -8.68
N PHE A 9 14.04 4.75 -9.64
CA PHE A 9 14.36 4.97 -11.04
C PHE A 9 13.62 6.18 -11.64
N ILE A 10 12.32 6.34 -11.34
CA ILE A 10 11.55 7.52 -11.77
C ILE A 10 12.15 8.80 -11.18
N LEU A 11 12.52 8.79 -9.90
CA LEU A 11 13.16 9.93 -9.23
C LEU A 11 14.52 10.26 -9.84
N PHE A 12 15.32 9.25 -10.19
CA PHE A 12 16.59 9.44 -10.86
C PHE A 12 16.43 10.08 -12.25
N VAL A 13 15.54 9.54 -13.08
CA VAL A 13 15.26 10.09 -14.42
C VAL A 13 14.73 11.52 -14.32
N THR A 14 13.80 11.76 -13.40
CA THR A 14 13.20 13.11 -13.22
C THR A 14 14.22 14.11 -12.71
N MET A 15 15.16 13.71 -11.85
CA MET A 15 16.27 14.56 -11.42
C MET A 15 17.16 14.98 -12.59
N ILE A 16 17.54 14.05 -13.49
CA ILE A 16 18.34 14.36 -14.69
C ILE A 16 17.61 15.36 -15.60
N LEU A 17 16.32 15.14 -15.84
CA LEU A 17 15.50 16.04 -16.66
C LEU A 17 15.36 17.44 -16.02
N THR A 18 15.31 17.48 -14.69
CA THR A 18 15.22 18.74 -13.93
C THR A 18 16.49 19.56 -14.03
N MET A 19 17.67 18.93 -14.03
CA MET A 19 18.93 19.66 -14.23
C MET A 19 18.94 20.45 -15.55
N ARG A 20 18.44 19.85 -16.64
CA ARG A 20 18.33 20.54 -17.94
C ARG A 20 17.33 21.69 -17.87
N THR A 21 16.17 21.41 -17.28
CA THR A 21 15.08 22.38 -17.09
C THR A 21 15.53 23.63 -16.33
N ILE A 22 16.29 23.45 -15.24
CA ILE A 22 16.81 24.56 -14.43
C ILE A 22 17.87 25.35 -15.22
N ARG A 23 18.77 24.68 -15.95
CA ARG A 23 19.78 25.35 -16.79
C ARG A 23 19.16 26.20 -17.89
N GLU A 24 18.06 25.74 -18.48
CA GLU A 24 17.34 26.44 -19.54
C GLU A 24 16.31 27.46 -19.01
N VAL A 25 16.21 27.63 -17.68
CA VAL A 25 15.24 28.52 -17.01
C VAL A 25 13.79 28.23 -17.47
N ASN A 26 13.49 26.95 -17.73
CA ASN A 26 12.19 26.53 -18.24
C ASN A 26 11.19 26.33 -17.07
N LEU A 27 10.45 27.39 -16.75
CA LEU A 27 9.47 27.40 -15.67
C LEU A 27 8.39 26.31 -15.82
N SER A 28 7.95 26.01 -17.06
CA SER A 28 6.97 24.95 -17.31
C SER A 28 7.49 23.57 -16.93
N GLY A 29 8.76 23.29 -17.25
CA GLY A 29 9.40 22.05 -16.83
C GLY A 29 9.54 21.96 -15.30
N ALA A 30 9.89 23.05 -14.62
CA ALA A 30 10.05 23.07 -13.16
C ALA A 30 8.71 22.78 -12.45
N ILE A 31 7.62 23.32 -12.98
CA ILE A 31 6.26 23.02 -12.50
C ILE A 31 5.93 21.54 -12.70
N LYS A 32 6.17 20.98 -13.90
CA LYS A 32 5.91 19.55 -14.18
C LYS A 32 6.68 18.66 -13.20
N TYR A 33 7.95 18.99 -12.94
CA TYR A 33 8.77 18.27 -11.97
C TYR A 33 8.19 18.35 -10.56
N MET A 34 7.80 19.54 -10.09
CA MET A 34 7.14 19.72 -8.80
C MET A 34 5.91 18.81 -8.65
N TRP A 35 5.10 18.66 -9.71
CA TRP A 35 3.96 17.73 -9.70
C TRP A 35 4.35 16.27 -9.63
N VAL A 36 5.41 15.86 -10.32
CA VAL A 36 5.93 14.50 -10.20
C VAL A 36 6.40 14.22 -8.77
N LEU A 37 7.12 15.16 -8.15
CA LEU A 37 7.56 15.02 -6.75
C LEU A 37 6.40 14.89 -5.78
N PHE A 38 5.39 15.74 -5.96
CA PHE A 38 4.18 15.65 -5.19
C PHE A 38 3.54 14.26 -5.35
N TRP A 39 3.54 13.67 -6.55
CA TRP A 39 2.97 12.33 -6.78
C TRP A 39 3.78 11.20 -6.15
N THR A 40 5.10 11.27 -6.23
CA THR A 40 6.00 10.23 -5.72
C THR A 40 6.09 10.26 -4.20
N LEU A 41 6.01 11.43 -3.58
CA LEU A 41 6.23 11.60 -2.14
C LEU A 41 5.26 10.75 -1.28
N PRO A 42 3.94 10.72 -1.54
CA PRO A 42 3.02 9.89 -0.76
C PRO A 42 3.22 8.39 -0.97
N LEU A 43 3.59 7.96 -2.18
CA LEU A 43 3.97 6.58 -2.44
C LEU A 43 5.22 6.20 -1.63
N GLU A 44 6.21 7.08 -1.56
CA GLU A 44 7.42 6.87 -0.78
C GLU A 44 7.12 6.80 0.73
N ILE A 45 6.26 7.69 1.25
CA ILE A 45 5.80 7.65 2.65
C ILE A 45 5.12 6.31 2.96
N MET A 46 4.24 5.84 2.09
CA MET A 46 3.56 4.55 2.26
C MET A 46 4.55 3.38 2.30
N MET A 47 5.54 3.38 1.40
CA MET A 47 6.58 2.35 1.34
C MET A 47 7.49 2.39 2.57
N ALA A 48 7.89 3.59 3.01
CA ALA A 48 8.70 3.78 4.21
C ALA A 48 8.01 3.20 5.46
N ILE A 49 6.73 3.54 5.66
CA ILE A 49 5.93 3.02 6.78
C ILE A 49 5.78 1.50 6.66
N SER A 50 5.51 1.00 5.44
CA SER A 50 5.36 -0.43 5.21
C SER A 50 6.64 -1.20 5.56
N LEU A 51 7.83 -0.66 5.26
CA LEU A 51 9.12 -1.29 5.57
C LEU A 51 9.32 -1.51 7.08
N PHE A 52 8.82 -0.60 7.93
CA PHE A 52 8.92 -0.76 9.39
C PHE A 52 8.09 -1.95 9.90
N ASP A 53 6.90 -2.20 9.36
CA ASP A 53 6.03 -3.29 9.79
C ASP A 53 6.32 -4.62 9.06
N TYR A 54 6.93 -4.58 7.87
CA TYR A 54 7.08 -5.76 7.00
C TYR A 54 7.97 -6.87 7.58
N HIS A 55 8.88 -6.55 8.51
CA HIS A 55 9.73 -7.55 9.15
C HIS A 55 8.92 -8.64 9.87
N ARG A 56 7.77 -8.29 10.47
CA ARG A 56 6.89 -9.25 11.16
C ARG A 56 6.24 -10.23 10.19
N VAL A 57 5.83 -9.75 9.02
CA VAL A 57 5.26 -10.60 7.97
C VAL A 57 6.35 -11.45 7.33
N THR A 58 7.57 -10.90 7.19
CA THR A 58 8.74 -11.65 6.69
C THR A 58 9.08 -12.81 7.62
N GLU A 59 8.92 -12.68 8.94
CA GLU A 59 9.11 -13.79 9.88
C GLU A 59 8.18 -14.97 9.57
N VAL A 60 6.89 -14.70 9.42
CA VAL A 60 5.88 -15.71 9.04
C VAL A 60 6.22 -16.30 7.67
N TRP A 61 6.60 -15.44 6.72
CA TRP A 61 6.95 -15.86 5.36
C TRP A 61 8.20 -16.76 5.30
N VAL A 62 9.25 -16.40 6.03
CA VAL A 62 10.47 -17.21 6.09
C VAL A 62 10.22 -18.54 6.76
N ARG A 63 9.35 -18.59 7.78
CA ARG A 63 9.02 -19.82 8.50
C ARG A 63 8.31 -20.83 7.61
N HIS A 64 7.24 -20.39 6.92
CA HIS A 64 6.35 -21.29 6.18
C HIS A 64 6.84 -21.62 4.76
N TRP A 65 7.52 -20.69 4.08
CA TRP A 65 7.99 -20.92 2.71
C TRP A 65 9.45 -21.35 2.63
N TRP A 66 10.08 -21.69 3.77
CA TRP A 66 11.51 -21.98 3.83
C TRP A 66 11.97 -23.07 2.87
N SER A 67 11.15 -24.09 2.63
CA SER A 67 11.46 -25.22 1.74
C SER A 67 11.31 -24.87 0.25
N VAL A 68 10.58 -23.79 -0.07
CA VAL A 68 10.22 -23.43 -1.45
C VAL A 68 11.45 -22.95 -2.24
N SER A 69 11.47 -23.23 -3.55
CA SER A 69 12.56 -22.86 -4.45
C SER A 69 12.85 -21.35 -4.49
N THR A 70 11.85 -20.51 -4.25
CA THR A 70 11.99 -19.04 -4.17
C THR A 70 12.93 -18.58 -3.05
N LEU A 71 13.10 -19.39 -2.00
CA LEU A 71 14.02 -19.14 -0.89
C LEU A 71 15.37 -19.89 -1.02
N ALA A 72 15.63 -20.57 -2.14
CA ALA A 72 16.85 -21.35 -2.33
C ALA A 72 18.14 -20.50 -2.20
N TRP A 73 18.12 -19.26 -2.71
CA TRP A 73 19.25 -18.34 -2.55
C TRP A 73 19.53 -18.03 -1.08
N TYR A 74 18.49 -17.81 -0.28
CA TYR A 74 18.66 -17.55 1.15
C TYR A 74 19.20 -18.78 1.89
N ARG A 75 18.69 -19.98 1.58
CA ARG A 75 19.25 -21.22 2.12
C ARG A 75 20.73 -21.37 1.80
N LEU A 76 21.12 -21.11 0.56
CA LEU A 76 22.53 -21.16 0.15
C LEU A 76 23.43 -20.22 0.97
N GLN A 77 22.92 -19.04 1.36
CA GLN A 77 23.69 -18.04 2.12
C GLN A 77 23.69 -18.30 3.64
N PHE A 78 22.59 -18.80 4.21
CA PHE A 78 22.40 -18.87 5.65
C PHE A 78 22.49 -20.29 6.24
N CYS A 79 22.34 -21.34 5.43
CA CYS A 79 22.56 -22.72 5.87
C CYS A 79 24.06 -23.05 5.89
N ARG A 80 24.40 -24.16 6.57
CA ARG A 80 25.76 -24.70 6.56
C ARG A 80 26.13 -25.15 5.14
N SER A 81 27.40 -25.00 4.77
CA SER A 81 27.89 -25.46 3.46
C SER A 81 27.56 -26.93 3.26
N GLY A 82 26.93 -27.25 2.13
CA GLY A 82 26.51 -28.61 1.79
C GLY A 82 25.14 -29.03 2.32
N THR A 83 24.42 -28.22 3.10
CA THR A 83 23.11 -28.63 3.66
C THR A 83 21.91 -27.86 3.07
N TYR A 84 22.15 -26.89 2.18
CA TYR A 84 21.15 -25.91 1.75
C TYR A 84 19.94 -26.49 0.99
N ASN A 85 20.15 -27.56 0.22
CA ASN A 85 19.09 -28.30 -0.49
C ASN A 85 18.74 -29.63 0.19
N ASP A 86 19.41 -29.94 1.31
CA ASP A 86 19.31 -31.22 1.99
C ASP A 86 18.64 -31.03 3.36
N GLU A 87 19.39 -31.22 4.45
CA GLU A 87 18.91 -31.10 5.84
C GLU A 87 18.27 -29.75 6.15
N CYS A 88 18.73 -28.67 5.52
CA CYS A 88 18.20 -27.33 5.74
C CYS A 88 16.86 -27.07 5.03
N LEU A 89 16.40 -27.97 4.14
CA LEU A 89 15.13 -27.85 3.42
C LEU A 89 13.92 -28.27 4.28
N LEU A 90 14.15 -28.78 5.49
CA LEU A 90 13.14 -29.34 6.39
C LEU A 90 11.83 -28.51 6.43
N PRO A 91 10.69 -29.06 5.94
CA PRO A 91 9.40 -28.40 6.05
C PRO A 91 8.97 -28.27 7.52
N ILE A 92 8.14 -27.28 7.81
CA ILE A 92 7.57 -27.11 9.14
C ILE A 92 6.69 -28.32 9.50
N ASP A 93 6.78 -28.77 10.75
CA ASP A 93 6.00 -29.90 11.28
C ASP A 93 6.14 -31.21 10.48
N GLY A 94 7.22 -31.37 9.69
CA GLY A 94 7.44 -32.58 8.87
C GLY A 94 6.78 -32.53 7.48
N GLY A 95 6.03 -31.47 7.16
CA GLY A 95 5.31 -31.33 5.90
C GLY A 95 3.99 -32.08 5.89
N GLY A 96 3.50 -32.44 4.69
CA GLY A 96 2.22 -33.15 4.55
C GLY A 96 2.29 -34.66 4.82
N ASP A 97 3.49 -35.25 4.79
CA ASP A 97 3.70 -36.71 4.76
C ASP A 97 4.18 -37.29 6.12
N PHE A 98 4.61 -36.45 7.05
CA PHE A 98 5.19 -36.86 8.33
C PHE A 98 4.55 -36.08 9.48
N ASP A 99 4.39 -36.72 10.65
CA ASP A 99 3.77 -36.09 11.81
C ASP A 99 4.75 -35.19 12.58
N THR A 100 6.05 -35.42 12.41
CA THR A 100 7.11 -34.66 13.08
C THR A 100 8.28 -34.33 12.17
N GLU A 101 8.98 -33.23 12.49
CA GLU A 101 10.20 -32.81 11.80
C GLU A 101 11.34 -33.85 11.91
N ASP A 102 11.39 -34.58 13.03
CA ASP A 102 12.41 -35.60 13.29
C ASP A 102 12.19 -36.84 12.41
N GLU A 103 10.95 -37.26 12.20
CA GLU A 103 10.62 -38.38 11.29
C GLU A 103 11.01 -38.07 9.85
N TRP A 104 10.73 -36.85 9.39
CA TRP A 104 11.17 -36.39 8.07
C TRP A 104 12.71 -36.44 7.96
N CYS A 105 13.41 -35.91 8.96
CA CYS A 105 14.87 -35.86 8.98
C CYS A 105 15.51 -37.27 9.02
N LEU A 106 14.95 -38.17 9.83
CA LEU A 106 15.41 -39.56 9.92
C LEU A 106 15.19 -40.32 8.60
N THR A 107 14.07 -40.08 7.94
CA THR A 107 13.72 -40.78 6.69
C THR A 107 14.65 -40.42 5.54
N PHE A 108 14.99 -39.14 5.38
CA PHE A 108 15.82 -38.68 4.25
C PHE A 108 17.32 -38.67 4.55
N TYR A 109 17.73 -38.41 5.79
CA TYR A 109 19.14 -38.15 6.14
C TYR A 109 19.67 -38.99 7.30
N ASN A 110 18.84 -39.82 7.95
CA ASN A 110 19.23 -40.64 9.12
C ASN A 110 19.87 -39.81 10.26
N HIS A 111 19.39 -38.58 10.42
CA HIS A 111 19.80 -37.63 11.46
C HIS A 111 18.57 -37.03 12.14
N THR A 112 18.74 -36.39 13.30
CA THR A 112 17.66 -35.67 14.02
C THR A 112 17.94 -34.17 14.15
N GLU A 113 19.08 -33.69 13.68
CA GLU A 113 19.51 -32.30 13.89
C GLU A 113 18.94 -31.30 12.86
N CYS A 114 18.15 -31.75 11.86
CA CYS A 114 17.64 -30.88 10.78
C CYS A 114 16.89 -29.64 11.31
N SER A 115 16.06 -29.80 12.36
CA SER A 115 15.31 -28.67 12.94
C SER A 115 16.23 -27.60 13.50
N SER A 116 17.31 -27.99 14.17
CA SER A 116 18.30 -27.06 14.71
C SER A 116 19.04 -26.29 13.61
N ILE A 117 19.40 -26.98 12.51
CA ILE A 117 20.09 -26.40 11.34
C ILE A 117 19.18 -25.36 10.68
N ARG A 118 17.93 -25.74 10.40
CA ARG A 118 16.92 -24.85 9.80
C ARG A 118 16.65 -23.64 10.67
N ASN A 119 16.34 -23.84 11.95
CA ASN A 119 15.98 -22.76 12.87
C ASN A 119 17.16 -21.77 13.07
N SER A 120 18.40 -22.27 13.08
CA SER A 120 19.60 -21.43 13.12
C SER A 120 19.76 -20.58 11.85
N ALA A 121 19.55 -21.19 10.67
CA ALA A 121 19.61 -20.50 9.39
C ALA A 121 18.50 -19.43 9.25
N GLN A 122 17.25 -19.79 9.57
CA GLN A 122 16.11 -18.86 9.59
C GLN A 122 16.36 -17.69 10.54
N LYS A 123 16.83 -17.94 11.77
CA LYS A 123 17.16 -16.88 12.74
C LYS A 123 18.24 -15.93 12.21
N SER A 124 19.24 -16.45 11.51
CA SER A 124 20.30 -15.64 10.89
C SER A 124 19.75 -14.80 9.73
N MET A 125 18.93 -15.38 8.86
CA MET A 125 18.22 -14.65 7.80
C MET A 125 17.33 -13.55 8.37
N LEU A 126 16.56 -13.84 9.41
CA LEU A 126 15.64 -12.88 10.01
C LEU A 126 16.39 -11.70 10.62
N ARG A 127 17.52 -11.95 11.30
CA ARG A 127 18.39 -10.88 11.80
C ARG A 127 18.93 -10.01 10.66
N PHE A 128 19.39 -10.63 9.57
CA PHE A 128 19.85 -9.91 8.38
C PHE A 128 18.73 -9.06 7.76
N SER A 129 17.56 -9.67 7.52
CA SER A 129 16.40 -8.99 6.94
C SER A 129 15.91 -7.84 7.81
N HIS A 130 15.91 -7.98 9.13
CA HIS A 130 15.58 -6.90 10.05
C HIS A 130 16.55 -5.71 9.92
N GLY A 131 17.86 -5.99 9.87
CA GLY A 131 18.87 -4.96 9.60
C GLY A 131 18.65 -4.28 8.24
N PHE A 132 18.40 -5.08 7.20
CA PHE A 132 18.12 -4.58 5.85
C PHE A 132 16.87 -3.68 5.82
N TYR A 133 15.75 -4.09 6.40
CA TYR A 133 14.53 -3.28 6.43
C TYR A 133 14.71 -1.98 7.22
N ASN A 134 15.40 -2.00 8.36
CA ASN A 134 15.68 -0.80 9.13
C ASN A 134 16.56 0.19 8.36
N LEU A 135 17.62 -0.29 7.70
CA LEU A 135 18.47 0.56 6.86
C LEU A 135 17.68 1.18 5.70
N ASN A 136 16.83 0.40 5.02
CA ASN A 136 15.96 0.91 3.96
C ASN A 136 14.93 1.91 4.49
N ALA A 137 14.36 1.69 5.68
CA ALA A 137 13.40 2.60 6.28
C ALA A 137 14.06 3.93 6.67
N ILE A 138 15.26 3.90 7.24
CA ILE A 138 16.07 5.12 7.50
C ILE A 138 16.35 5.86 6.18
N TRP A 139 16.76 5.13 5.14
CA TRP A 139 17.01 5.73 3.83
C TRP A 139 15.76 6.37 3.22
N ALA A 140 14.61 5.70 3.31
CA ALA A 140 13.34 6.22 2.84
C ALA A 140 12.91 7.49 3.60
N VAL A 141 13.13 7.55 4.92
CA VAL A 141 12.89 8.77 5.72
C VAL A 141 13.80 9.92 5.28
N LEU A 142 15.08 9.66 5.03
CA LEU A 142 16.01 10.67 4.49
C LEU A 142 15.55 11.15 3.10
N LEU A 143 15.10 10.25 2.23
CA LEU A 143 14.58 10.60 0.92
C LEU A 143 13.31 11.46 1.02
N ILE A 144 12.38 11.13 1.90
CA ILE A 144 11.18 11.94 2.18
C ILE A 144 11.58 13.36 2.61
N PHE A 145 12.57 13.49 3.50
CA PHE A 145 13.06 14.80 3.94
C PHE A 145 13.68 15.60 2.77
N LEU A 146 14.49 14.95 1.92
CA LEU A 146 15.07 15.57 0.73
C LEU A 146 14.00 16.01 -0.28
N LEU A 147 12.96 15.20 -0.49
CA LEU A 147 11.83 15.52 -1.37
C LEU A 147 11.06 16.74 -0.83
N LEU A 148 10.80 16.79 0.48
CA LEU A 148 10.16 17.93 1.13
C LEU A 148 10.99 19.20 1.00
N LEU A 149 12.31 19.12 1.23
CA LEU A 149 13.21 20.25 1.04
C LEU A 149 13.20 20.73 -0.41
N THR A 150 13.23 19.81 -1.36
CA THR A 150 13.18 20.13 -2.80
C THR A 150 11.88 20.83 -3.17
N ILE A 151 10.75 20.34 -2.67
CA ILE A 151 9.44 20.99 -2.86
C ILE A 151 9.45 22.40 -2.28
N ASN A 152 9.94 22.58 -1.05
CA ASN A 152 10.02 23.90 -0.42
C ASN A 152 10.89 24.89 -1.21
N VAL A 153 12.02 24.44 -1.74
CA VAL A 153 12.89 25.25 -2.60
C VAL A 153 12.19 25.61 -3.91
N LEU A 154 11.52 24.65 -4.55
CA LEU A 154 10.76 24.89 -5.78
C LEU A 154 9.60 25.87 -5.57
N GLU A 155 8.87 25.76 -4.46
CA GLU A 155 7.81 26.72 -4.10
C GLU A 155 8.35 28.12 -3.81
N GLY A 156 9.60 28.24 -3.35
CA GLY A 156 10.29 29.53 -3.19
C GLY A 156 10.66 30.18 -4.52
N ILE A 157 11.02 29.38 -5.52
CA ILE A 157 11.43 29.86 -6.86
C ILE A 157 10.21 30.18 -7.72
N ILE A 158 9.19 29.31 -7.71
CA ILE A 158 8.01 29.45 -8.56
C ILE A 158 7.03 30.42 -7.88
N THR A 159 6.67 31.49 -8.58
CA THR A 159 5.73 32.48 -8.04
C THR A 159 4.37 31.83 -7.74
N LYS A 160 3.78 32.19 -6.59
CA LYS A 160 2.46 31.73 -6.14
C LYS A 160 1.37 31.76 -7.24
N PRO A 161 1.21 32.81 -8.07
CA PRO A 161 0.18 32.83 -9.12
C PRO A 161 0.38 31.74 -10.17
N VAL A 162 1.63 31.45 -10.54
CA VAL A 162 1.95 30.41 -11.53
C VAL A 162 1.64 29.02 -10.95
N VAL A 163 1.98 28.77 -9.68
CA VAL A 163 1.60 27.54 -8.98
C VAL A 163 0.08 27.38 -8.94
N GLN A 164 -0.66 28.45 -8.65
CA GLN A 164 -2.12 28.41 -8.60
C GLN A 164 -2.74 28.11 -9.96
N SER A 165 -2.24 28.72 -11.04
CA SER A 165 -2.68 28.42 -12.40
C SER A 165 -2.42 26.95 -12.76
N SER A 166 -1.22 26.44 -12.45
CA SER A 166 -0.89 25.04 -12.69
C SER A 166 -1.73 24.06 -11.84
N ARG A 167 -2.10 24.42 -10.61
CA ARG A 167 -3.02 23.61 -9.79
C ARG A 167 -4.36 23.41 -10.47
N GLN A 168 -4.88 24.42 -11.18
CA GLN A 168 -6.14 24.28 -11.88
C GLN A 168 -6.11 23.21 -12.98
N THR A 169 -4.99 23.05 -13.69
CA THR A 169 -4.85 22.06 -14.76
C THR A 169 -4.46 20.67 -14.26
N ASN A 170 -3.73 20.58 -13.15
CA ASN A 170 -3.14 19.32 -12.69
C ASN A 170 -3.89 18.63 -11.54
N ILE A 171 -4.84 19.29 -10.89
CA ILE A 171 -5.70 18.64 -9.86
C ILE A 171 -6.49 17.42 -10.36
N PRO A 172 -7.05 17.42 -11.58
CA PRO A 172 -7.71 16.24 -12.13
C PRO A 172 -6.76 15.04 -12.18
N THR A 173 -5.55 15.27 -12.68
CA THR A 173 -4.49 14.26 -12.69
C THR A 173 -4.19 13.85 -11.27
N TRP A 174 -3.89 14.78 -10.36
CA TRP A 174 -3.59 14.52 -8.95
C TRP A 174 -4.58 13.57 -8.25
N LEU A 175 -5.87 13.67 -8.57
CA LEU A 175 -6.92 12.82 -8.00
C LEU A 175 -6.97 11.41 -8.60
N LEU A 176 -6.27 11.13 -9.71
CA LEU A 176 -6.17 9.78 -10.27
C LEU A 176 -5.44 8.81 -9.34
N LEU A 177 -4.44 9.27 -8.56
CA LEU A 177 -3.75 8.39 -7.60
C LEU A 177 -4.73 7.82 -6.56
N PRO A 178 -5.47 8.66 -5.81
CA PRO A 178 -6.45 8.13 -4.87
C PRO A 178 -7.59 7.38 -5.56
N THR A 179 -8.01 7.73 -6.77
CA THR A 179 -8.97 6.92 -7.54
C THR A 179 -8.46 5.49 -7.74
N ILE A 180 -7.29 5.34 -8.37
CA ILE A 180 -6.74 4.02 -8.70
C ILE A 180 -6.43 3.24 -7.44
N GLY A 181 -5.81 3.89 -6.45
CA GLY A 181 -5.45 3.22 -5.20
C GLY A 181 -6.66 2.79 -4.37
N CYS A 182 -7.73 3.58 -4.32
CA CYS A 182 -8.97 3.19 -3.64
C CYS A 182 -9.66 2.03 -4.37
N LEU A 183 -9.78 2.08 -5.70
CA LEU A 183 -10.39 1.00 -6.46
C LEU A 183 -9.57 -0.30 -6.34
N ALA A 184 -8.25 -0.22 -6.50
CA ALA A 184 -7.37 -1.38 -6.37
C ALA A 184 -7.43 -1.98 -4.95
N THR A 185 -7.34 -1.15 -3.91
CA THR A 185 -7.38 -1.62 -2.51
C THR A 185 -8.76 -2.22 -2.19
N GLY A 186 -9.84 -1.55 -2.59
CA GLY A 186 -11.20 -2.04 -2.42
C GLY A 186 -11.43 -3.37 -3.13
N SER A 187 -10.97 -3.51 -4.38
CA SER A 187 -11.04 -4.76 -5.13
C SER A 187 -10.21 -5.87 -4.50
N VAL A 188 -8.98 -5.60 -4.06
CA VAL A 188 -8.15 -6.59 -3.36
C VAL A 188 -8.82 -7.03 -2.07
N LEU A 189 -9.35 -6.11 -1.27
CA LEU A 189 -10.05 -6.47 -0.03
C LEU A 189 -11.34 -7.26 -0.29
N LEU A 190 -12.09 -6.93 -1.35
CA LEU A 190 -13.37 -7.59 -1.63
C LEU A 190 -13.23 -8.96 -2.29
N PHE A 191 -12.27 -9.11 -3.20
CA PHE A 191 -12.14 -10.30 -4.05
C PHE A 191 -10.97 -11.20 -3.68
N SER A 192 -9.99 -10.74 -2.89
CA SER A 192 -8.94 -11.62 -2.39
C SER A 192 -9.51 -12.53 -1.30
N PRO A 193 -9.46 -13.87 -1.46
CA PRO A 193 -9.99 -14.78 -0.45
C PRO A 193 -9.21 -14.76 0.87
N GLY A 194 -8.02 -14.13 0.88
CA GLY A 194 -7.11 -14.02 2.04
C GLY A 194 -7.09 -12.62 2.64
N SER A 195 -8.09 -11.80 2.32
CA SER A 195 -8.22 -10.48 2.93
C SER A 195 -8.79 -10.58 4.34
N VAL A 196 -8.53 -9.57 5.17
CA VAL A 196 -9.21 -9.40 6.48
C VAL A 196 -10.74 -9.46 6.34
N VAL A 197 -11.24 -9.08 5.17
CA VAL A 197 -12.66 -8.95 4.87
C VAL A 197 -13.34 -10.30 4.64
N SER A 198 -12.70 -11.22 3.95
CA SER A 198 -13.19 -12.59 3.79
C SER A 198 -13.06 -13.37 5.10
N ALA A 199 -12.02 -13.10 5.88
CA ALA A 199 -11.69 -13.76 7.13
C ALA A 199 -12.77 -13.64 8.23
N ARG A 200 -13.40 -12.47 8.37
CA ARG A 200 -14.22 -12.11 9.53
C ARG A 200 -15.71 -12.49 9.41
N GLY A 201 -16.04 -13.40 8.50
CA GLY A 201 -17.43 -13.67 8.15
C GLY A 201 -18.04 -12.53 7.32
N GLU A 202 -19.10 -12.85 6.58
CA GLU A 202 -19.49 -12.07 5.42
C GLU A 202 -19.92 -10.61 5.67
N THR A 203 -20.15 -10.17 6.91
CA THR A 203 -20.88 -8.92 7.17
C THR A 203 -20.07 -7.86 7.91
N GLU A 204 -19.17 -8.22 8.84
CA GLU A 204 -18.61 -7.23 9.78
C GLU A 204 -17.54 -6.30 9.19
N SER A 205 -16.84 -6.71 8.14
CA SER A 205 -15.72 -5.93 7.58
C SER A 205 -15.79 -5.69 6.07
N LYS A 206 -16.74 -6.33 5.34
CA LYS A 206 -16.99 -6.07 3.90
C LYS A 206 -17.26 -4.61 3.59
N TRP A 207 -17.84 -3.87 4.53
CA TRP A 207 -18.12 -2.45 4.35
C TRP A 207 -16.85 -1.60 4.15
N ILE A 208 -15.68 -1.97 4.70
CA ILE A 208 -14.42 -1.23 4.49
C ILE A 208 -14.01 -1.29 3.01
N ALA A 209 -14.07 -2.49 2.41
CA ALA A 209 -13.77 -2.69 1.00
C ALA A 209 -14.75 -1.93 0.09
N ILE A 210 -16.04 -1.96 0.42
CA ILE A 210 -17.08 -1.22 -0.30
C ILE A 210 -16.84 0.28 -0.20
N LEU A 211 -16.50 0.82 0.97
CA LEU A 211 -16.21 2.25 1.13
C LEU A 211 -14.99 2.68 0.31
N TYR A 212 -13.96 1.84 0.18
CA TYR A 212 -12.86 2.12 -0.74
C TYR A 212 -13.34 2.24 -2.19
N ILE A 213 -14.16 1.31 -2.68
CA ILE A 213 -14.69 1.35 -4.04
C ILE A 213 -15.55 2.60 -4.26
N VAL A 214 -16.46 2.89 -3.33
CA VAL A 214 -17.33 4.08 -3.39
C VAL A 214 -16.49 5.35 -3.36
N SER A 215 -15.49 5.45 -2.50
CA SER A 215 -14.61 6.61 -2.45
C SER A 215 -13.76 6.74 -3.72
N GLY A 216 -13.33 5.64 -4.32
CA GLY A 216 -12.67 5.65 -5.64
C GLY A 216 -13.57 6.24 -6.72
N GLY A 217 -14.86 5.90 -6.71
CA GLY A 217 -15.88 6.51 -7.56
C GLY A 217 -16.06 8.01 -7.28
N CYS A 218 -16.12 8.44 -6.01
CA CYS A 218 -16.18 9.86 -5.66
C CYS A 218 -14.94 10.63 -6.15
N PHE A 219 -13.73 10.07 -5.99
CA PHE A 219 -12.51 10.68 -6.53
C PHE A 219 -12.52 10.77 -8.06
N LEU A 220 -13.04 9.75 -8.75
CA LEU A 220 -13.17 9.77 -10.21
C LEU A 220 -14.13 10.87 -10.68
N ILE A 221 -15.25 11.06 -9.98
CA ILE A 221 -16.19 12.15 -10.24
C ILE A 221 -15.53 13.51 -9.95
N CYS A 222 -14.79 13.65 -8.86
CA CYS A 222 -14.03 14.87 -8.57
C CYS A 222 -12.97 15.14 -9.65
N ALA A 223 -12.27 14.11 -10.14
CA ALA A 223 -11.28 14.24 -11.21
C ALA A 223 -11.93 14.70 -12.52
N SER A 224 -13.06 14.08 -12.92
CA SER A 224 -13.78 14.46 -14.14
C SER A 224 -14.39 15.87 -14.05
N LEU A 225 -14.96 16.24 -12.91
CA LEU A 225 -15.43 17.61 -12.64
C LEU A 225 -14.28 18.61 -12.64
N GLY A 226 -13.14 18.27 -12.04
CA GLY A 226 -11.93 19.08 -12.08
C GLY A 226 -11.46 19.31 -13.51
N TRP A 227 -11.45 18.25 -14.33
CA TRP A 227 -11.09 18.34 -15.75
C TRP A 227 -12.04 19.30 -16.48
N PHE A 228 -13.36 19.10 -16.33
CA PHE A 228 -14.38 19.98 -16.88
C PHE A 228 -14.20 21.45 -16.47
N ILE A 229 -13.97 21.70 -15.17
CA ILE A 229 -13.71 23.03 -14.62
C ILE A 229 -12.48 23.69 -15.24
N SER A 230 -11.42 22.89 -15.49
CA SER A 230 -10.16 23.37 -16.07
C SER A 230 -10.30 23.72 -17.55
N THR A 231 -11.08 22.96 -18.31
CA THR A 231 -11.26 23.16 -19.75
C THR A 231 -12.31 24.23 -20.09
N PHE A 232 -13.29 24.45 -19.22
CA PHE A 232 -14.44 25.29 -19.54
C PHE A 232 -14.18 26.77 -19.18
N SER A 233 -14.13 27.65 -20.19
CA SER A 233 -14.03 29.11 -20.04
C SER A 233 -15.39 29.76 -19.76
N ILE A 234 -15.42 30.84 -18.97
CA ILE A 234 -16.64 31.60 -18.71
C ILE A 234 -16.79 32.67 -19.80
N LEU A 235 -17.72 32.47 -20.74
CA LEU A 235 -18.05 33.46 -21.77
C LEU A 235 -19.36 34.19 -21.44
N ASN A 236 -20.36 33.46 -20.93
CA ASN A 236 -21.68 34.01 -20.62
C ASN A 236 -22.08 33.83 -19.14
N SER A 237 -23.16 34.52 -18.72
CA SER A 237 -23.74 34.38 -17.38
C SER A 237 -24.22 32.96 -17.07
N ARG A 238 -24.75 32.24 -18.06
CA ARG A 238 -25.15 30.83 -17.97
C ARG A 238 -23.95 29.91 -17.72
N ASP A 239 -22.83 30.17 -18.40
CA ASP A 239 -21.58 29.42 -18.23
C ASP A 239 -21.01 29.61 -16.82
N LYS A 240 -21.11 30.84 -16.29
CA LYS A 240 -20.74 31.13 -14.90
C LYS A 240 -21.58 30.33 -13.91
N GLN A 241 -22.89 30.19 -14.14
CA GLN A 241 -23.77 29.37 -13.28
C GLN A 241 -23.42 27.88 -13.38
N ASN A 242 -23.21 27.34 -14.59
CA ASN A 242 -22.81 25.94 -14.80
C ASN A 242 -21.47 25.64 -14.11
N LYS A 243 -20.47 26.53 -14.25
CA LYS A 243 -19.17 26.36 -13.60
C LYS A 243 -19.27 26.44 -12.08
N LYS A 244 -20.12 27.32 -11.54
CA LYS A 244 -20.43 27.36 -10.09
C LYS A 244 -21.06 26.06 -9.60
N ALA A 245 -22.01 25.51 -10.35
CA ALA A 245 -22.65 24.24 -10.02
C ALA A 245 -21.63 23.09 -10.04
N ALA A 246 -20.77 23.01 -11.05
CA ALA A 246 -19.70 22.01 -11.13
C ALA A 246 -18.74 22.10 -9.93
N VAL A 247 -18.34 23.32 -9.52
CA VAL A 247 -17.49 23.52 -8.33
C VAL A 247 -18.21 23.12 -7.04
N PHE A 248 -19.52 23.37 -6.94
CA PHE A 248 -20.31 22.92 -5.79
C PHE A 248 -20.38 21.40 -5.71
N CYS A 249 -20.66 20.71 -6.83
CA CYS A 249 -20.64 19.25 -6.90
C CYS A 249 -19.26 18.69 -6.55
N PHE A 250 -18.19 19.29 -7.09
CA PHE A 250 -16.81 18.90 -6.79
C PHE A 250 -16.52 18.99 -5.28
N LEU A 251 -16.95 20.06 -4.62
CA LEU A 251 -16.83 20.22 -3.17
C LEU A 251 -17.65 19.19 -2.39
N ALA A 252 -18.87 18.91 -2.82
CA ALA A 252 -19.74 17.92 -2.17
C ALA A 252 -19.11 16.51 -2.19
N PHE A 253 -18.69 16.03 -3.37
CA PHE A 253 -18.02 14.74 -3.51
C PHE A 253 -16.65 14.71 -2.81
N GLY A 254 -15.91 15.82 -2.82
CA GLY A 254 -14.66 15.95 -2.07
C GLY A 254 -14.86 15.78 -0.57
N MET A 255 -15.89 16.41 0.00
CA MET A 255 -16.25 16.27 1.42
C MET A 255 -16.71 14.85 1.77
N VAL A 256 -17.51 14.21 0.92
CA VAL A 256 -17.90 12.80 1.09
C VAL A 256 -16.66 11.91 1.12
N SER A 257 -15.70 12.13 0.22
CA SER A 257 -14.43 11.40 0.19
C SER A 257 -13.58 11.62 1.45
N VAL A 258 -13.56 12.84 2.00
CA VAL A 258 -12.92 13.12 3.32
C VAL A 258 -13.55 12.26 4.42
N VAL A 259 -14.88 12.22 4.50
CA VAL A 259 -15.59 11.45 5.52
C VAL A 259 -15.30 9.96 5.37
N PHE A 260 -15.40 9.40 4.16
CA PHE A 260 -15.11 7.99 3.93
C PHE A 260 -13.66 7.62 4.27
N MET A 261 -12.68 8.41 3.86
CA MET A 261 -11.27 8.16 4.19
C MET A 261 -10.98 8.29 5.69
N ALA A 262 -11.63 9.22 6.38
CA ALA A 262 -11.52 9.32 7.83
C ALA A 262 -12.14 8.10 8.54
N THR A 263 -13.30 7.64 8.08
CA THR A 263 -13.95 6.43 8.61
C THR A 263 -13.09 5.19 8.38
N ILE A 264 -12.60 4.96 7.17
CA ILE A 264 -11.72 3.83 6.85
C ILE A 264 -10.46 3.86 7.71
N PHE A 265 -9.84 5.04 7.87
CA PHE A 265 -8.65 5.21 8.71
C PHE A 265 -8.92 4.81 10.15
N CYS A 266 -9.91 5.44 10.80
CA CYS A 266 -10.23 5.18 12.20
C CYS A 266 -10.61 3.72 12.43
N SER A 267 -11.45 3.16 11.57
CA SER A 267 -11.89 1.78 11.72
C SER A 267 -10.78 0.77 11.43
N SER A 268 -9.89 1.03 10.47
CA SER A 268 -8.74 0.14 10.22
C SER A 268 -7.82 0.09 11.44
N ILE A 269 -7.57 1.22 12.11
CA ILE A 269 -6.78 1.28 13.35
C ILE A 269 -7.50 0.55 14.50
N ILE A 270 -8.77 0.85 14.74
CA ILE A 270 -9.57 0.21 15.81
C ILE A 270 -9.64 -1.30 15.61
N LEU A 271 -9.87 -1.76 14.37
CA LEU A 271 -9.88 -3.17 14.06
C LEU A 271 -8.49 -3.78 14.27
N SER A 272 -7.42 -3.11 13.85
CA SER A 272 -6.05 -3.61 14.02
C SER A 272 -5.68 -3.82 15.49
N THR A 273 -6.11 -2.94 16.39
CA THR A 273 -5.84 -3.08 17.83
C THR A 273 -6.71 -4.14 18.48
N ASN A 274 -7.97 -4.27 18.04
CA ASN A 274 -8.92 -5.22 18.61
C ASN A 274 -8.71 -6.66 18.13
N LEU A 275 -7.93 -6.88 17.06
CA LEU A 275 -7.60 -8.22 16.54
C LEU A 275 -6.99 -9.16 17.59
N VAL A 276 -6.24 -8.61 18.57
CA VAL A 276 -5.56 -9.40 19.62
C VAL A 276 -6.55 -10.02 20.61
N ASN A 277 -7.72 -9.40 20.80
CA ASN A 277 -8.70 -9.84 21.81
C ASN A 277 -9.71 -10.85 21.25
N PHE A 278 -9.59 -11.24 19.98
CA PHE A 278 -10.57 -12.08 19.31
C PHE A 278 -10.09 -13.53 19.30
N THR A 279 -10.95 -14.45 19.73
CA THR A 279 -10.68 -15.90 19.61
C THR A 279 -11.07 -16.38 18.22
N TRP A 280 -10.09 -16.80 17.43
CA TRP A 280 -10.35 -17.27 16.08
C TRP A 280 -10.83 -18.72 16.07
N ARG A 281 -11.90 -18.99 15.32
CA ARG A 281 -12.27 -20.37 15.01
C ARG A 281 -11.19 -21.00 14.14
N ILE A 282 -10.81 -22.24 14.46
CA ILE A 282 -9.77 -23.01 13.73
C ILE A 282 -10.07 -23.05 12.22
N THR A 283 -11.34 -23.19 11.83
CA THR A 283 -11.76 -23.22 10.43
C THR A 283 -11.52 -21.90 9.69
N SER A 284 -11.77 -20.76 10.34
CA SER A 284 -11.50 -19.43 9.78
C SER A 284 -9.99 -19.20 9.65
N ARG A 285 -9.22 -19.55 10.68
CA ARG A 285 -7.75 -19.46 10.68
C ARG A 285 -7.15 -20.24 9.50
N GLY A 286 -7.55 -21.50 9.34
CA GLY A 286 -7.03 -22.36 8.28
C GLY A 286 -7.39 -21.88 6.88
N THR A 287 -8.60 -21.34 6.68
CA THR A 287 -9.03 -20.78 5.38
C THR A 287 -8.20 -19.56 4.98
N ILE A 288 -7.88 -18.71 5.97
CA ILE A 288 -7.04 -17.54 5.77
C ILE A 288 -5.61 -17.97 5.43
N ALA A 289 -5.04 -18.87 6.23
CA ALA A 289 -3.70 -19.41 6.00
C ALA A 289 -3.57 -20.00 4.59
N CYS A 290 -4.52 -20.85 4.19
CA CYS A 290 -4.58 -21.41 2.84
C CYS A 290 -4.62 -20.38 1.72
N THR A 291 -5.23 -19.21 1.94
CA THR A 291 -5.29 -18.21 0.88
C THR A 291 -4.04 -17.34 0.84
N ILE A 292 -3.43 -17.09 2.00
CA ILE A 292 -2.16 -16.39 2.08
C ILE A 292 -1.06 -17.27 1.48
N ASP A 293 -1.16 -18.59 1.66
CA ASP A 293 -0.25 -19.54 1.07
C ASP A 293 -0.51 -19.75 -0.43
N THR A 294 0.26 -19.04 -1.25
CA THR A 294 0.17 -19.13 -2.71
C THR A 294 1.01 -20.25 -3.31
N VAL A 295 1.80 -20.98 -2.52
CA VAL A 295 2.79 -21.95 -3.03
C VAL A 295 2.56 -23.36 -2.50
N GLU A 296 1.37 -23.62 -1.95
CA GLU A 296 0.97 -24.96 -1.46
C GLU A 296 1.97 -25.54 -0.45
N SER A 297 2.61 -24.66 0.32
CA SER A 297 3.49 -25.03 1.43
C SER A 297 2.73 -25.59 2.64
N CYS A 298 1.44 -25.27 2.72
CA CYS A 298 0.59 -25.49 3.87
C CYS A 298 -0.41 -26.63 3.59
N SER A 299 -0.68 -27.45 4.61
CA SER A 299 -1.35 -28.74 4.44
C SER A 299 -2.88 -28.61 4.34
N ASN A 300 -3.52 -29.55 3.65
CA ASN A 300 -4.98 -29.70 3.62
C ASN A 300 -5.81 -28.53 3.02
N CYS A 301 -5.22 -27.65 2.20
CA CYS A 301 -6.01 -26.58 1.55
C CYS A 301 -7.03 -27.08 0.52
N TYR A 302 -6.61 -28.06 -0.28
CA TYR A 302 -7.37 -28.65 -1.37
C TYR A 302 -7.77 -30.12 -1.11
N GLY A 303 -7.55 -30.61 0.11
CA GLY A 303 -7.71 -32.03 0.45
C GLY A 303 -9.15 -32.53 0.30
N GLU A 304 -9.28 -33.80 -0.07
CA GLU A 304 -10.55 -34.54 -0.18
C GLU A 304 -11.23 -34.78 1.18
N LYS A 305 -10.53 -34.50 2.28
CA LYS A 305 -11.02 -34.68 3.65
C LYS A 305 -11.48 -33.35 4.25
N PRO A 306 -12.75 -32.94 4.06
CA PRO A 306 -13.26 -31.65 4.52
C PRO A 306 -13.31 -31.51 6.06
N LEU A 307 -13.06 -32.59 6.80
CA LEU A 307 -13.11 -32.63 8.25
C LEU A 307 -11.77 -32.33 8.92
N GLU A 308 -10.64 -32.41 8.20
CA GLU A 308 -9.33 -32.10 8.75
C GLU A 308 -9.10 -30.58 8.80
N PRO A 309 -8.42 -30.06 9.84
CA PRO A 309 -8.11 -28.63 9.93
C PRO A 309 -7.19 -28.23 8.78
N LYS A 310 -7.49 -27.09 8.15
CA LYS A 310 -6.66 -26.50 7.09
C LYS A 310 -5.45 -25.79 7.71
N CYS A 311 -4.27 -26.05 7.18
CA CYS A 311 -2.98 -25.47 7.59
C CYS A 311 -2.80 -25.39 9.13
N PRO A 312 -2.82 -26.54 9.83
CA PRO A 312 -2.59 -26.62 11.27
C PRO A 312 -1.27 -26.01 11.71
N GLU A 313 -0.24 -26.03 10.86
CA GLU A 313 1.10 -25.47 11.09
C GLU A 313 1.09 -23.94 11.27
N TRP A 314 0.05 -23.25 10.79
CA TRP A 314 -0.12 -21.81 11.00
C TRP A 314 -0.72 -21.52 12.37
N SER A 315 0.06 -20.82 13.20
CA SER A 315 -0.41 -20.37 14.51
C SER A 315 -1.39 -19.19 14.40
N GLU A 316 -2.24 -19.03 15.41
CA GLU A 316 -3.20 -17.91 15.49
C GLU A 316 -2.49 -16.56 15.49
N ASP A 317 -1.40 -16.44 16.24
CA ASP A 317 -0.58 -15.23 16.31
C ASP A 317 -0.01 -14.81 14.96
N GLU A 318 0.40 -15.77 14.11
CA GLU A 318 0.94 -15.49 12.78
C GLU A 318 -0.14 -14.92 11.86
N VAL A 319 -1.33 -15.52 11.86
CA VAL A 319 -2.48 -15.02 11.10
C VAL A 319 -2.87 -13.62 11.57
N ILE A 320 -2.93 -13.41 12.90
CA ILE A 320 -3.21 -12.08 13.48
C ILE A 320 -2.15 -11.06 13.04
N ARG A 321 -0.86 -11.40 13.07
CA ARG A 321 0.22 -10.50 12.65
C ARG A 321 0.07 -10.09 11.18
N VAL A 322 -0.23 -11.02 10.28
CA VAL A 322 -0.44 -10.71 8.86
C VAL A 322 -1.65 -9.79 8.68
N MET A 323 -2.76 -10.09 9.34
CA MET A 323 -3.99 -9.29 9.26
C MET A 323 -3.82 -7.89 9.84
N GLN A 324 -3.09 -7.75 10.96
CA GLN A 324 -2.73 -6.46 11.52
C GLN A 324 -1.93 -5.62 10.54
N THR A 325 -0.93 -6.21 9.88
CA THR A 325 -0.14 -5.48 8.88
C THR A 325 -0.99 -5.01 7.71
N GLN A 326 -1.92 -5.83 7.21
CA GLN A 326 -2.86 -5.42 6.15
C GLN A 326 -3.75 -4.24 6.58
N LEU A 327 -4.30 -4.28 7.82
CA LEU A 327 -5.12 -3.19 8.34
C LEU A 327 -4.33 -1.90 8.57
N LYS A 328 -3.09 -2.00 9.08
CA LYS A 328 -2.21 -0.83 9.22
C LYS A 328 -1.86 -0.22 7.86
N GLN A 329 -1.55 -1.03 6.85
CA GLN A 329 -1.29 -0.56 5.49
C GLN A 329 -2.54 0.13 4.89
N SER A 330 -3.73 -0.44 5.11
CA SER A 330 -5.00 0.21 4.77
C SER A 330 -5.15 1.56 5.48
N ALA A 331 -4.88 1.64 6.79
CA ALA A 331 -4.94 2.90 7.51
C ALA A 331 -3.97 3.95 6.93
N THR A 332 -2.72 3.56 6.67
CA THR A 332 -1.71 4.44 6.06
C THR A 332 -2.17 4.97 4.70
N MET A 333 -2.69 4.10 3.84
CA MET A 333 -3.21 4.48 2.52
C MET A 333 -4.38 5.46 2.64
N SER A 334 -5.33 5.17 3.54
CA SER A 334 -6.47 6.04 3.82
C SER A 334 -6.05 7.41 4.36
N ALA A 335 -5.04 7.47 5.23
CA ALA A 335 -4.50 8.73 5.75
C ALA A 335 -3.87 9.58 4.64
N ILE A 336 -3.14 8.95 3.72
CA ILE A 336 -2.59 9.64 2.54
C ILE A 336 -3.72 10.20 1.69
N PHE A 337 -4.74 9.39 1.35
CA PHE A 337 -5.85 9.83 0.52
C PHE A 337 -6.74 10.88 1.20
N LEU A 338 -6.81 10.88 2.53
CA LEU A 338 -7.43 11.96 3.30
C LEU A 338 -6.74 13.30 3.04
N LEU A 339 -5.40 13.34 2.98
CA LEU A 339 -4.64 14.55 2.64
C LEU A 339 -4.91 15.00 1.20
N TYR A 340 -5.05 14.07 0.26
CA TYR A 340 -5.46 14.39 -1.12
C TYR A 340 -6.84 15.04 -1.15
N SER A 341 -7.83 14.43 -0.48
CA SER A 341 -9.19 14.96 -0.38
C SER A 341 -9.22 16.35 0.25
N PHE A 342 -8.49 16.57 1.34
CA PHE A 342 -8.44 17.87 2.01
C PHE A 342 -7.86 18.96 1.11
N ASN A 343 -6.77 18.66 0.39
CA ASN A 343 -6.18 19.59 -0.56
C ASN A 343 -7.11 19.89 -1.74
N ALA A 344 -7.82 18.90 -2.27
CA ALA A 344 -8.82 19.08 -3.31
C ALA A 344 -9.97 19.97 -2.84
N VAL A 345 -10.53 19.71 -1.65
CA VAL A 345 -11.58 20.54 -1.04
C VAL A 345 -11.11 21.98 -0.86
N ARG A 346 -9.90 22.18 -0.30
CA ARG A 346 -9.30 23.52 -0.14
C ARG A 346 -9.20 24.25 -1.46
N PHE A 347 -8.75 23.57 -2.52
CA PHE A 347 -8.71 24.14 -3.86
C PHE A 347 -10.10 24.54 -4.35
N GLY A 348 -11.10 23.66 -4.22
CA GLY A 348 -12.47 23.95 -4.63
C GLY A 348 -13.05 25.19 -3.93
N ILE A 349 -12.72 25.40 -2.63
CA ILE A 349 -13.15 26.58 -1.87
C ILE A 349 -12.51 27.86 -2.43
N ILE A 350 -11.20 27.84 -2.69
CA ILE A 350 -10.47 28.98 -3.27
C ILE A 350 -11.05 29.30 -4.66
N LEU A 351 -11.25 28.28 -5.49
CA LEU A 351 -11.79 28.44 -6.83
C LEU A 351 -13.22 29.00 -6.81
N ARG A 352 -14.06 28.54 -5.87
CA ARG A 352 -15.42 29.09 -5.67
C ARG A 352 -15.37 30.59 -5.41
N ARG A 353 -14.45 31.05 -4.57
CA ARG A 353 -14.27 32.49 -4.28
C ARG A 353 -13.86 33.25 -5.54
N HIS A 354 -12.88 32.75 -6.30
CA HIS A 354 -12.47 33.39 -7.56
C HIS A 354 -13.61 33.51 -8.58
N ILE A 355 -14.39 32.44 -8.79
CA ILE A 355 -15.53 32.47 -9.72
C ILE A 355 -16.63 33.42 -9.24
N SER A 356 -16.81 33.59 -7.93
CA SER A 356 -17.77 34.55 -7.39
C SER A 356 -17.38 36.00 -7.68
N MET A 357 -16.09 36.33 -7.60
CA MET A 357 -15.54 37.66 -7.83
C MET A 357 -15.41 38.03 -9.32
N TYR A 358 -15.36 37.04 -10.21
CA TYR A 358 -15.22 37.28 -11.66
C TYR A 358 -16.40 38.10 -12.21
N GLN A 359 -16.17 39.34 -12.60
CA GLN A 359 -17.14 40.18 -13.32
C GLN A 359 -17.02 39.89 -14.83
N ILE A 360 -18.16 39.78 -15.51
CA ILE A 360 -18.18 39.60 -16.96
C ILE A 360 -18.25 41.01 -17.54
N ASP A 361 -17.13 41.49 -18.08
CA ASP A 361 -17.12 42.73 -18.83
C ASP A 361 -17.79 42.47 -20.18
N TYR A 362 -18.98 43.03 -20.38
CA TYR A 362 -19.65 43.00 -21.67
C TYR A 362 -18.90 43.95 -22.60
N VAL A 363 -18.08 43.40 -23.51
CA VAL A 363 -17.45 44.14 -24.61
C VAL A 363 -18.40 44.20 -25.79
#